data_AF-A0A2G9TPD9-F1
#
_entry.id   AF-A0A2G9TPD9-F1
#
_cell.length_a   1.000
_cell.length_b   1.000
_cell.length_c   1.000
_cell.angle_alpha   90.00
_cell.angle_beta   90.00
_cell.angle_gamma   90.00
#
_symmetry.space_group_name_H-M   'P 1'
#
loop_
_entity.id
_entity.type
_entity.pdbx_description
1 polymer ?
#
loop_
_entity_poly.entity_id
_entity_poly.type
_entity_poly.pdbx_seq_one_letter_code
_entity_poly.pdbx_strand_id
1 'polypeptide(L)'
;MPLTNALRLSLFLSSFVSTVNSQGICSSAPTPALRIICSQISAWANNARSVPAVSPNSVRSPGGSGGATASLLATSETARNAFECVDIACLCGFFGGTGGANCVLRNGQRLTRALRKEYRVMTDAERQRYHTAMWTIKGNGDYDTLSRIHSSFQTSPGAHSGPAFLPWHREFIKRQHIK
;
A
#
# COMPACT_ATOMS: atom_id res chain seq x y z
N MET A 1 -47.79 -62.95 3.23
CA MET A 1 -47.26 -62.59 1.89
C MET A 1 -48.27 -61.68 1.20
N PRO A 2 -47.90 -60.66 0.40
CA PRO A 2 -46.72 -59.78 0.47
C PRO A 2 -47.05 -58.26 0.23
N LEU A 3 -46.04 -57.40 0.47
CA LEU A 3 -45.63 -56.11 -0.17
C LEU A 3 -46.70 -55.15 -0.77
N THR A 4 -46.69 -53.82 -0.69
CA THR A 4 -45.72 -52.69 -0.59
C THR A 4 -46.60 -51.43 -0.38
N ASN A 5 -46.20 -50.20 -0.01
CA ASN A 5 -45.15 -49.36 -0.55
C ASN A 5 -45.03 -48.11 0.34
N ALA A 6 -43.81 -47.78 0.72
CA ALA A 6 -43.49 -46.54 1.40
C ALA A 6 -43.63 -45.36 0.44
N LEU A 7 -44.23 -44.26 0.88
CA LEU A 7 -44.10 -42.97 0.20
C LEU A 7 -43.44 -41.98 1.16
N ARG A 8 -42.10 -42.01 1.18
CA ARG A 8 -41.29 -40.96 1.80
C ARG A 8 -41.30 -39.76 0.85
N LEU A 9 -41.99 -38.70 1.23
CA LEU A 9 -41.98 -37.43 0.51
C LEU A 9 -40.68 -36.69 0.86
N SER A 10 -39.63 -36.92 0.08
CA SER A 10 -38.37 -36.19 0.20
C SER A 10 -38.52 -34.79 -0.42
N LEU A 11 -38.68 -33.75 0.41
CA LEU A 11 -38.51 -32.36 0.00
C LEU A 11 -37.01 -32.11 -0.26
N PHE A 12 -36.61 -32.15 -1.53
CA PHE A 12 -35.32 -31.60 -1.94
C PHE A 12 -35.43 -30.07 -2.01
N LEU A 13 -34.90 -29.39 -0.98
CA LEU A 13 -34.71 -27.95 -1.00
C LEU A 13 -33.52 -27.63 -1.91
N SER A 14 -33.79 -27.40 -3.18
CA SER A 14 -32.80 -26.94 -4.16
C SER A 14 -32.41 -25.50 -3.83
N SER A 15 -31.39 -25.32 -2.99
CA SER A 15 -30.74 -24.02 -2.81
C SER A 15 -30.12 -23.60 -4.13
N PHE A 16 -30.81 -22.76 -4.90
CA PHE A 16 -30.21 -22.06 -6.04
C PHE A 16 -29.12 -21.13 -5.49
N VAL A 17 -27.87 -21.59 -5.51
CA VAL A 17 -26.72 -20.71 -5.33
C VAL A 17 -26.62 -19.90 -6.63
N SER A 18 -27.26 -18.74 -6.67
CA SER A 18 -26.99 -17.76 -7.72
C SER A 18 -25.54 -17.31 -7.56
N THR A 19 -24.68 -17.72 -8.48
CA THR A 19 -23.37 -17.11 -8.64
C THR A 19 -23.61 -15.67 -9.07
N VAL A 20 -23.57 -14.74 -8.12
CA VAL A 20 -23.61 -13.32 -8.43
C VAL A 20 -22.28 -12.98 -9.10
N ASN A 21 -22.27 -13.05 -10.42
CA ASN A 21 -21.13 -12.62 -11.21
C ASN A 21 -21.08 -11.09 -11.12
N SER A 22 -20.29 -10.54 -10.20
CA SER A 22 -20.13 -9.08 -10.00
C SER A 22 -19.36 -8.39 -11.12
N GLN A 23 -19.42 -8.92 -12.34
CA GLN A 23 -18.80 -8.37 -13.54
C GLN A 23 -19.54 -7.09 -13.95
N GLY A 24 -19.08 -5.96 -13.42
CA GLY A 24 -18.97 -4.68 -14.13
C GLY A 24 -20.09 -4.27 -15.08
N ILE A 25 -21.38 -4.43 -14.73
CA ILE A 25 -22.49 -3.90 -15.53
C ILE A 25 -22.63 -2.39 -15.27
N CYS A 26 -21.56 -1.65 -15.52
CA CYS A 26 -21.47 -0.22 -15.24
C CYS A 26 -22.36 0.62 -16.15
N SER A 27 -22.78 0.09 -17.30
CA SER A 27 -23.76 0.71 -18.19
C SER A 27 -25.15 0.83 -17.57
N SER A 28 -25.50 -0.08 -16.64
CA SER A 28 -26.78 -0.09 -15.94
C SER A 28 -26.81 0.82 -14.70
N ALA A 29 -25.73 1.56 -14.41
CA ALA A 29 -25.72 2.39 -13.22
C ALA A 29 -26.71 3.57 -13.33
N PRO A 30 -27.43 3.93 -12.23
CA PRO A 30 -28.61 4.82 -12.28
C PRO A 30 -28.32 6.24 -12.76
N THR A 31 -27.09 6.72 -12.56
CA THR A 31 -26.70 8.08 -12.93
C THR A 31 -25.39 8.07 -13.72
N PRO A 32 -25.13 9.07 -14.60
CA PRO A 32 -23.87 9.18 -15.31
C PRO A 32 -22.64 9.15 -14.40
N ALA A 33 -22.71 9.82 -13.24
CA ALA A 33 -21.65 9.83 -12.24
C ALA A 33 -21.37 8.41 -11.69
N LEU A 34 -22.42 7.63 -11.39
CA LEU A 34 -22.26 6.26 -10.91
C LEU A 34 -21.72 5.32 -11.99
N ARG A 35 -21.99 5.57 -13.29
CA ARG A 35 -21.38 4.80 -14.38
C ARG A 35 -19.87 5.03 -14.45
N ILE A 36 -19.44 6.28 -14.28
CA ILE A 36 -18.02 6.66 -14.23
C ILE A 36 -17.34 6.01 -13.02
N ILE A 37 -17.95 6.08 -11.83
CA ILE A 37 -17.38 5.47 -10.63
C ILE A 37 -17.31 3.94 -10.78
N CYS A 38 -18.36 3.31 -11.31
CA CYS A 38 -18.36 1.87 -11.55
C CYS A 38 -17.27 1.45 -12.55
N SER A 39 -17.11 2.20 -13.66
CA SER A 39 -16.10 1.88 -14.66
C SER A 39 -14.69 2.04 -14.09
N GLN A 40 -14.46 3.06 -13.25
CA GLN A 40 -13.23 3.24 -12.49
C GLN A 40 -12.96 2.06 -11.55
N ILE A 41 -13.94 1.67 -10.72
CA ILE A 41 -13.80 0.53 -9.79
C ILE A 41 -13.50 -0.76 -10.56
N SER A 42 -14.17 -1.01 -11.68
CA SER A 42 -13.95 -2.19 -12.51
C SER A 42 -12.57 -2.19 -13.14
N ALA A 43 -12.10 -1.03 -13.64
CA ALA A 43 -10.75 -0.87 -14.13
C ALA A 43 -9.70 -1.11 -13.03
N TRP A 44 -9.93 -0.60 -11.81
CA TRP A 44 -9.05 -0.84 -10.66
C TRP A 44 -8.99 -2.32 -10.29
N ALA A 45 -10.13 -3.00 -10.25
CA ALA A 45 -10.18 -4.42 -9.95
C ALA A 45 -9.42 -5.25 -11.00
N ASN A 46 -9.56 -4.92 -12.28
CA ASN A 46 -8.84 -5.58 -13.37
C ASN A 46 -7.33 -5.30 -13.30
N ASN A 47 -6.93 -4.05 -13.07
CA ASN A 47 -5.52 -3.66 -12.90
C ASN A 47 -4.89 -4.34 -11.68
N ALA A 48 -5.61 -4.43 -10.56
CA ALA A 48 -5.11 -5.11 -9.37
C ALA A 48 -4.92 -6.63 -9.58
N ARG A 49 -5.75 -7.26 -10.43
CA ARG A 49 -5.63 -8.68 -10.79
C ARG A 49 -4.49 -8.95 -11.77
N SER A 50 -4.14 -7.97 -12.61
CA SER A 50 -3.01 -8.08 -13.53
C SER A 50 -1.66 -7.77 -12.87
N VAL A 51 -1.66 -7.15 -11.69
CA VAL A 51 -0.47 -7.12 -10.82
C VAL A 51 -0.16 -8.57 -10.42
N PRO A 52 0.97 -9.15 -10.84
CA PRO A 52 1.32 -10.52 -10.49
C PRO A 52 1.27 -10.68 -8.98
N ALA A 53 0.68 -11.78 -8.51
CA ALA A 53 0.84 -12.18 -7.12
C ALA A 53 2.34 -12.26 -6.86
N VAL A 54 2.84 -11.33 -6.06
CA VAL A 54 4.26 -11.27 -5.78
C VAL A 54 4.54 -12.49 -4.91
N SER A 55 5.09 -13.55 -5.51
CA SER A 55 5.65 -14.64 -4.75
C SER A 55 6.64 -14.00 -3.77
N PRO A 56 6.68 -14.42 -2.51
CA PRO A 56 7.71 -13.97 -1.57
C PRO A 56 9.12 -14.08 -2.18
N ASN A 57 9.31 -14.99 -3.15
CA ASN A 57 10.56 -15.26 -3.85
C ASN A 57 10.71 -14.48 -5.18
N SER A 58 9.68 -13.81 -5.68
CA SER A 58 9.69 -13.09 -6.97
C SER A 58 9.82 -11.57 -6.84
N VAL A 59 10.00 -11.03 -5.63
CA VAL A 59 10.44 -9.64 -5.44
C VAL A 59 11.91 -9.55 -5.85
N ARG A 60 12.18 -9.50 -7.15
CA ARG A 60 13.51 -9.15 -7.67
C ARG A 60 13.56 -7.65 -7.90
N SER A 61 14.54 -6.99 -7.31
CA SER A 61 14.96 -5.67 -7.75
C SER A 61 15.32 -5.73 -9.25
N PRO A 62 15.04 -4.68 -10.04
CA PRO A 62 15.56 -4.61 -11.40
C PRO A 62 17.10 -4.69 -11.36
N GLY A 63 17.67 -5.82 -11.81
CA GLY A 63 19.12 -6.00 -11.99
C GLY A 63 19.83 -7.09 -11.16
N GLY A 64 19.14 -7.89 -10.34
CA GLY A 64 19.81 -8.92 -9.52
C GLY A 64 19.90 -10.31 -10.18
N SER A 65 21.06 -10.66 -10.72
CA SER A 65 21.41 -12.03 -11.10
C SER A 65 21.85 -12.84 -9.88
N GLY A 66 21.24 -14.02 -9.66
CA GLY A 66 21.79 -15.04 -8.76
C GLY A 66 20.95 -15.28 -7.51
N GLY A 67 20.61 -16.54 -7.28
CA GLY A 67 19.82 -16.99 -6.13
C GLY A 67 20.58 -16.87 -4.83
N ALA A 68 20.00 -16.14 -3.88
CA ALA A 68 20.21 -16.32 -2.46
C ALA A 68 18.86 -16.16 -1.75
N THR A 69 18.56 -17.09 -0.84
CA THR A 69 17.37 -17.07 0.01
C THR A 69 17.47 -15.89 0.98
N ALA A 70 16.94 -14.73 0.58
CA ALA A 70 16.88 -13.54 1.42
C ALA A 70 15.46 -13.36 2.00
N SER A 71 15.44 -13.24 3.32
CA SER A 71 14.28 -12.96 4.15
C SER A 71 13.48 -11.74 3.69
N LEU A 72 12.16 -11.84 3.87
CA LEU A 72 11.11 -10.81 3.82
C LEU A 72 11.57 -9.35 3.96
N LEU A 73 11.03 -8.52 3.05
CA LEU A 73 11.28 -7.10 2.75
C LEU A 73 12.39 -6.88 1.73
N ALA A 74 12.00 -6.30 0.59
CA ALA A 74 12.89 -5.73 -0.42
C ALA A 74 13.87 -4.74 0.22
N THR A 75 15.00 -5.22 0.70
CA THR A 75 16.19 -4.42 0.92
C THR A 75 16.88 -4.35 -0.44
N SER A 76 16.88 -3.18 -1.06
CA SER A 76 17.83 -2.92 -2.14
C SER A 76 19.24 -3.19 -1.57
N GLU A 77 19.95 -4.20 -2.08
CA GLU A 77 21.34 -4.49 -1.64
C GLU A 77 22.24 -3.26 -1.77
N THR A 78 21.87 -2.32 -2.65
CA THR A 78 22.43 -0.98 -2.76
C THR A 78 21.31 0.03 -3.00
N ALA A 79 20.70 0.51 -1.91
CA ALA A 79 19.72 1.59 -2.00
C ALA A 79 20.31 2.81 -2.73
N ARG A 80 19.60 3.32 -3.74
CA ARG A 80 20.03 4.50 -4.52
C ARG A 80 19.57 5.81 -3.91
N ASN A 81 18.51 5.75 -3.11
CA ASN A 81 17.95 6.87 -2.38
C ASN A 81 17.35 6.38 -1.05
N ALA A 82 17.09 7.30 -0.14
CA ALA A 82 16.56 6.99 1.18
C ALA A 82 15.18 6.30 1.17
N PHE A 83 14.39 6.45 0.10
CA PHE A 83 13.03 5.89 0.00
C PHE A 83 13.02 4.38 -0.27
N GLU A 84 14.15 3.82 -0.70
CA GLU A 84 14.34 2.38 -0.88
C GLU A 84 14.71 1.68 0.44
N CYS A 85 15.09 2.45 1.47
CA CYS A 85 15.47 1.90 2.75
C CYS A 85 14.24 1.54 3.61
N VAL A 86 14.33 0.38 4.27
CA VAL A 86 13.28 -0.10 5.16
C VAL A 86 13.67 -0.14 6.64
N ASP A 87 14.96 0.04 6.94
CA ASP A 87 15.55 0.03 8.27
C ASP A 87 16.51 1.22 8.52
N ILE A 88 16.93 1.38 9.78
CA ILE A 88 17.83 2.45 10.23
C ILE A 88 19.24 2.29 9.64
N ALA A 89 19.69 1.05 9.43
CA ALA A 89 21.03 0.78 8.94
C ALA A 89 21.22 1.30 7.50
N CYS A 90 20.28 1.02 6.61
CA CYS A 90 20.23 1.54 5.25
C CYS A 90 20.10 3.06 5.21
N LEU A 91 19.19 3.61 6.03
CA LEU A 91 18.95 5.07 6.08
C LEU A 91 20.17 5.85 6.59
N CYS A 92 21.05 5.22 7.36
CA CYS A 92 22.11 5.90 8.08
C CYS A 92 23.02 6.72 7.17
N GLY A 93 23.44 6.14 6.03
CA GLY A 93 24.28 6.84 5.06
C GLY A 93 23.60 8.05 4.43
N PHE A 94 22.30 7.93 4.12
CA PHE A 94 21.51 9.02 3.53
C PHE A 94 21.30 10.19 4.49
N PHE A 95 21.22 9.93 5.80
CA PHE A 95 21.17 10.97 6.82
C PHE A 95 22.57 11.47 7.24
N GLY A 96 23.63 11.03 6.56
CA GLY A 96 25.00 11.44 6.84
C GLY A 96 25.54 10.94 8.19
N GLY A 97 24.95 9.86 8.72
CA GLY A 97 25.38 9.21 9.96
C GLY A 97 26.30 8.01 9.72
N THR A 98 26.83 7.46 10.81
CA THR A 98 27.71 6.28 10.82
C THR A 98 27.29 5.26 11.88
N GLY A 99 27.78 4.02 11.79
CA GLY A 99 27.47 2.97 12.80
C GLY A 99 26.31 2.03 12.45
N GLY A 100 25.84 2.03 11.20
CA GLY A 100 24.85 1.07 10.69
C GLY A 100 23.55 1.08 11.50
N ALA A 101 23.19 -0.05 12.09
CA ALA A 101 21.98 -0.17 12.92
C ALA A 101 21.98 0.74 14.16
N ASN A 102 23.15 1.15 14.66
CA ASN A 102 23.31 2.08 15.77
C ASN A 102 23.55 3.52 15.29
N CYS A 103 23.00 3.87 14.12
CA CYS A 103 23.31 5.10 13.40
C CYS A 103 23.40 6.35 14.29
N VAL A 104 24.56 7.00 14.26
CA VAL A 104 24.83 8.28 14.92
C VAL A 104 24.98 9.35 13.85
N LEU A 105 24.16 10.40 13.93
CA LEU A 105 24.16 11.55 13.03
C LEU A 105 25.34 12.49 13.35
N ARG A 106 25.66 13.40 12.44
CA ARG A 106 26.77 14.37 12.61
C ARG A 106 26.69 15.25 13.86
N ASN A 107 25.47 15.45 14.37
CA ASN A 107 25.22 16.20 15.60
C ASN A 107 25.31 15.34 16.87
N GLY A 108 25.79 14.10 16.78
CA GLY A 108 25.92 13.15 17.88
C GLY A 108 24.62 12.45 18.29
N GLN A 109 23.48 12.79 17.66
CA GLN A 109 22.21 12.15 17.97
C GLN A 109 22.09 10.77 17.33
N ARG A 110 21.52 9.81 18.05
CA ARG A 110 21.19 8.51 17.48
C ARG A 110 19.92 8.61 16.64
N LEU A 111 19.98 8.11 15.41
CA LEU A 111 18.78 7.93 14.60
C LEU A 111 17.95 6.80 15.24
N THR A 112 16.71 7.13 15.58
CA THR A 112 15.77 6.20 16.22
C THR A 112 14.50 6.07 15.39
N ARG A 113 13.67 5.10 15.74
CA ARG A 113 12.35 4.96 15.13
C ARG A 113 11.51 6.21 15.43
N ALA A 114 10.95 6.81 14.38
CA ALA A 114 10.02 7.93 14.53
C ALA A 114 8.76 7.53 15.32
N LEU A 115 8.36 8.39 16.26
CA LEU A 115 7.10 8.28 16.99
C LEU A 115 6.08 9.23 16.36
N ARG A 116 4.95 8.68 15.92
CA ARG A 116 3.82 9.49 15.43
C ARG A 116 3.00 9.93 16.63
N LYS A 117 2.90 11.24 16.83
CA LYS A 117 2.08 11.84 17.87
C LYS A 117 0.80 12.38 17.28
N GLU A 118 -0.24 12.45 18.10
CA GLU A 118 -1.42 13.22 17.76
C GLU A 118 -1.04 14.72 17.72
N TYR A 119 -1.58 15.47 16.76
CA TYR A 119 -1.13 16.83 16.46
C TYR A 119 -1.41 17.84 17.59
N ARG A 120 -2.54 17.71 18.30
CA ARG A 120 -2.94 18.60 19.41
C ARG A 120 -2.14 18.36 20.68
N VAL A 121 -1.56 17.17 20.87
CA VAL A 121 -0.66 16.89 22.01
C VAL A 121 0.81 17.29 21.75
N MET A 122 1.13 17.83 20.58
CA MET A 122 2.47 18.38 20.31
C MET A 122 2.67 19.70 21.05
N THR A 123 3.88 19.89 21.57
CA THR A 123 4.35 21.21 22.04
C THR A 123 4.40 22.19 20.86
N ASP A 124 4.34 23.49 21.14
CA ASP A 124 4.41 24.51 20.08
C ASP A 124 5.71 24.43 19.27
N ALA A 125 6.82 24.10 19.91
CA ALA A 125 8.10 23.89 19.24
C ALA A 125 8.08 22.68 18.29
N GLU A 126 7.45 21.57 18.69
CA GLU A 126 7.28 20.40 17.82
C GLU A 126 6.37 20.72 16.62
N ARG A 127 5.24 21.38 16.89
CA ARG A 127 4.28 21.77 15.86
C ARG A 127 4.90 22.74 14.85
N GLN A 128 5.69 23.71 15.31
CA GLN A 128 6.39 24.63 14.43
C GLN A 128 7.40 23.90 13.54
N ARG A 129 8.20 22.97 14.09
CA ARG A 129 9.11 22.14 13.28
C ARG A 129 8.37 21.30 12.25
N TYR A 130 7.23 20.71 12.62
CA TYR A 130 6.37 19.98 11.69
C TYR A 130 5.90 20.88 10.54
N HIS A 131 5.37 22.07 10.83
CA HIS A 131 4.94 23.01 9.80
C HIS A 131 6.09 23.46 8.90
N THR A 132 7.25 23.78 9.46
CA THR A 132 8.43 24.12 8.67
C THR A 132 8.80 22.98 7.73
N ALA A 133 8.83 21.74 8.20
CA ALA A 133 9.09 20.58 7.35
C ALA A 133 8.04 20.43 6.23
N MET A 134 6.75 20.57 6.54
CA MET A 134 5.66 20.49 5.55
C MET A 134 5.78 21.59 4.49
N TRP A 135 6.15 22.82 4.88
CA TRP A 135 6.39 23.90 3.95
C TRP A 135 7.64 23.68 3.11
N THR A 136 8.71 23.10 3.66
CA THR A 136 9.91 22.73 2.91
C THR A 136 9.58 21.73 1.80
N ILE A 137 8.86 20.65 2.12
CA ILE A 137 8.49 19.65 1.10
C ILE A 137 7.46 20.17 0.10
N LYS A 138 6.69 21.20 0.46
CA LYS A 138 5.82 21.89 -0.49
C LYS A 138 6.64 22.80 -1.41
N GLY A 139 7.56 23.58 -0.85
CA GLY A 139 8.40 24.52 -1.57
C GLY A 139 9.36 23.86 -2.56
N ASN A 140 9.83 22.64 -2.27
CA ASN A 140 10.71 21.89 -3.17
C ASN A 140 9.95 21.01 -4.19
N GLY A 141 8.61 21.02 -4.19
CA GLY A 141 7.76 20.27 -5.13
C GLY A 141 7.51 18.80 -4.78
N ASP A 142 8.08 18.28 -3.70
CA ASP A 142 7.88 16.89 -3.28
C ASP A 142 6.43 16.61 -2.87
N TYR A 143 5.81 17.54 -2.13
CA TYR A 143 4.41 17.45 -1.74
C TYR A 143 3.49 17.30 -2.96
N ASP A 144 3.77 18.05 -4.03
CA ASP A 144 2.96 18.01 -5.26
C ASP A 144 3.18 16.72 -6.04
N THR A 145 4.41 16.21 -6.05
CA THR A 145 4.71 14.90 -6.62
C THR A 145 4.01 13.78 -5.87
N LEU A 146 4.03 13.81 -4.54
CA LEU A 146 3.30 12.87 -3.70
C LEU A 146 1.79 12.96 -3.91
N SER A 147 1.25 14.18 -4.02
CA SER A 147 -0.16 14.43 -4.29
C SER A 147 -0.58 13.86 -5.64
N ARG A 148 0.22 14.04 -6.69
CA ARG A 148 -0.01 13.47 -8.02
C ARG A 148 0.03 11.94 -8.02
N ILE A 149 0.96 11.34 -7.26
CA ILE A 149 1.04 9.87 -7.10
C ILE A 149 -0.24 9.35 -6.43
N HIS A 150 -0.70 10.00 -5.36
CA HIS A 150 -1.94 9.64 -4.67
C HIS A 150 -3.16 9.79 -5.58
N SER A 151 -3.33 10.94 -6.24
CA SER A 151 -4.52 11.25 -7.05
C SER A 151 -4.65 10.44 -8.34
N SER A 152 -3.55 9.86 -8.83
CA SER A 152 -3.55 9.10 -10.08
C SER A 152 -4.23 7.74 -9.91
N PHE A 153 -5.47 7.65 -10.38
CA PHE A 153 -6.23 6.40 -10.38
C PHE A 153 -5.64 5.32 -11.30
N GLN A 154 -4.86 5.72 -12.33
CA GLN A 154 -4.25 4.80 -13.30
C GLN A 154 -3.00 4.13 -12.73
N THR A 155 -2.19 4.89 -12.00
CA THR A 155 -0.90 4.40 -11.47
C THR A 155 -0.96 4.01 -9.99
N SER A 156 -1.97 4.46 -9.26
CA SER A 156 -2.20 4.15 -7.84
C SER A 156 -3.63 3.69 -7.55
N PRO A 157 -4.13 2.63 -8.21
CA PRO A 157 -5.50 2.13 -7.95
C PRO A 157 -5.70 1.69 -6.48
N GLY A 158 -4.63 1.22 -5.83
CA GLY A 158 -4.64 0.87 -4.41
C GLY A 158 -4.80 2.05 -3.45
N ALA A 159 -4.73 3.30 -3.92
CA ALA A 159 -4.86 4.49 -3.08
C ALA A 159 -6.31 4.87 -2.74
N HIS A 160 -7.33 4.24 -3.34
CA HIS A 160 -8.71 4.71 -3.18
C HIS A 160 -9.72 3.61 -2.88
N SER A 161 -9.43 2.35 -3.24
CA SER A 161 -10.40 1.27 -3.09
C SER A 161 -9.73 -0.10 -3.07
N GLY A 162 -10.46 -1.08 -2.51
CA GLY A 162 -10.04 -2.47 -2.47
C GLY A 162 -9.09 -2.81 -1.31
N PRO A 163 -8.66 -4.08 -1.23
CA PRO A 163 -7.90 -4.61 -0.09
C PRO A 163 -6.51 -3.95 0.07
N ALA A 164 -6.00 -3.29 -0.96
CA ALA A 164 -4.72 -2.60 -0.94
C ALA A 164 -4.78 -1.19 -0.29
N PHE A 165 -5.97 -0.68 0.04
CA PHE A 165 -6.15 0.69 0.56
C PHE A 165 -5.25 1.00 1.76
N LEU A 166 -5.35 0.18 2.82
CA LEU A 166 -4.56 0.39 4.04
C LEU A 166 -3.04 0.18 3.84
N PRO A 167 -2.55 -0.92 3.23
CA PRO A 167 -1.12 -1.10 3.03
C PRO A 167 -0.51 -0.04 2.08
N TRP A 168 -1.26 0.43 1.07
CA TRP A 168 -0.80 1.51 0.19
C TRP A 168 -0.56 2.80 0.99
N HIS A 169 -1.53 3.24 1.80
CA HIS A 169 -1.37 4.47 2.61
C HIS A 169 -0.31 4.33 3.69
N ARG A 170 -0.14 3.14 4.27
CA ARG A 170 0.93 2.88 5.24
C ARG A 170 2.30 3.19 4.63
N GLU A 171 2.53 2.67 3.43
CA GLU A 171 3.78 2.82 2.69
C GLU A 171 3.95 4.24 2.13
N PHE A 172 2.86 4.87 1.67
CA PHE A 172 2.83 6.27 1.25
C PHE A 172 3.27 7.21 2.39
N ILE A 173 2.63 7.10 3.55
CA ILE A 173 2.95 7.90 4.73
C ILE A 173 4.37 7.61 5.23
N LYS A 174 4.86 6.36 5.15
CA LYS A 174 6.25 6.04 5.53
C LYS A 174 7.26 6.80 4.65
N ARG A 175 7.04 6.87 3.33
CA ARG A 175 7.92 7.58 2.38
C ARG A 175 7.88 9.09 2.54
N GLN A 176 6.72 9.65 2.90
CA GLN A 176 6.60 11.07 3.23
C GLN A 176 7.46 11.49 4.42
N HIS A 177 7.62 10.64 5.44
CA HIS A 177 8.45 10.95 6.62
C HIS A 177 9.96 10.94 6.36
N ILE A 178 10.42 10.41 5.23
CA ILE A 178 11.85 10.28 4.89
C ILE A 178 12.32 11.44 3.99
N LYS A 179 11.38 12.18 3.37
CA LYS A 179 11.65 13.38 2.58
C LYS A 179 11.91 14.58 3.48
#